data_AF-A0A7S8EI05-F1
#
_entry.id   AF-A0A7S8EI05-F1
#
_cell.length_a   1.000
_cell.length_b   1.000
_cell.length_c   1.000
_cell.angle_alpha   90.00
_cell.angle_beta   90.00
_cell.angle_gamma   90.00
#
_symmetry.space_group_name_H-M   'P 1'
#
loop_
_entity.id
_entity.type
_entity.pdbx_description
1 polymer ?
#
loop_
_entity_poly.entity_id
_entity_poly.type
_entity_poly.pdbx_seq_one_letter_code
_entity_poly.pdbx_strand_id
1 'polypeptide(L)'
;MTIDPKSVGVMVNRRLCLTDAITHEGEVFFVLLWFSNKSEGQKRPEYVIHQSKVRHQDIGVGGRPCRYMISDPLPASLFDGTASRQERRQFGVRRGPDVTYPLETKPH
;
A
#
# COMPACT_ATOMS: atom_id res chain seq x y z
N MET A 1 6.82 3.36 14.34
CA MET A 1 6.03 3.38 13.09
C MET A 1 7.00 3.30 11.94
N THR A 2 6.76 2.43 10.96
CA THR A 2 7.77 2.05 9.96
C THR A 2 7.13 1.96 8.57
N ILE A 3 7.84 2.39 7.52
CA ILE A 3 7.51 2.06 6.13
C ILE A 3 8.43 0.94 5.69
N ASP A 4 7.87 -0.06 5.02
CA ASP A 4 8.61 -1.07 4.30
C ASP A 4 8.32 -0.88 2.79
N PRO A 5 9.16 -0.11 2.07
CA PRO A 5 8.86 0.28 0.71
C PRO A 5 8.98 -0.91 -0.26
N LYS A 6 8.07 -1.00 -1.24
CA LYS A 6 8.00 -2.09 -2.24
C LYS A 6 7.93 -3.50 -1.62
N SER A 7 7.49 -3.61 -0.38
CA SER A 7 7.44 -4.87 0.36
C SER A 7 6.19 -5.71 0.08
N VAL A 8 5.20 -5.16 -0.63
CA VAL A 8 3.95 -5.84 -0.95
C VAL A 8 3.83 -6.05 -2.45
N GLY A 9 3.79 -7.31 -2.88
CA GLY A 9 3.46 -7.72 -4.24
C GLY A 9 1.96 -7.97 -4.39
N VAL A 10 1.39 -7.53 -5.51
CA VAL A 10 -0.01 -7.78 -5.88
C VAL A 10 -0.15 -7.93 -7.38
N MET A 11 -0.99 -8.86 -7.82
CA MET A 11 -1.31 -9.03 -9.23
C MET A 11 -2.46 -8.09 -9.63
N VAL A 12 -2.16 -7.10 -10.45
CA VAL A 12 -3.13 -6.15 -11.01
C VAL A 12 -3.15 -6.29 -12.52
N ASN A 13 -4.30 -6.61 -13.11
CA ASN A 13 -4.42 -6.84 -14.56
C ASN A 13 -3.34 -7.79 -15.12
N ARG A 14 -3.06 -8.90 -14.41
CA ARG A 14 -2.03 -9.91 -14.72
C ARG A 14 -0.59 -9.39 -14.71
N ARG A 15 -0.33 -8.23 -14.11
CA ARG A 15 1.02 -7.70 -13.88
C ARG A 15 1.32 -7.68 -12.38
N LEU A 16 2.54 -8.07 -12.01
CA LEU A 16 3.02 -7.90 -10.65
C LEU A 16 3.30 -6.41 -10.41
N CYS A 17 2.58 -5.83 -9.48
CA CYS A 17 2.79 -4.49 -8.97
C CYS A 17 3.38 -4.59 -7.56
N LEU A 18 4.36 -3.71 -7.27
CA LEU A 18 4.91 -3.57 -5.93
C LEU A 18 4.38 -2.31 -5.29
N THR A 19 3.94 -2.41 -4.04
CA THR A 19 3.51 -1.29 -3.21
C THR A 19 4.15 -1.38 -1.83
N ASP A 20 3.92 -0.35 -1.03
CA ASP A 20 4.51 -0.19 0.29
C ASP A 20 3.62 -0.82 1.37
N ALA A 21 4.24 -1.34 2.42
CA ALA A 21 3.56 -1.63 3.68
C ALA A 21 3.94 -0.57 4.73
N ILE A 22 3.00 -0.28 5.63
CA ILE A 22 3.26 0.56 6.80
C ILE A 22 2.84 -0.17 8.07
N THR A 23 3.64 -0.05 9.11
CA THR A 23 3.28 -0.52 10.46
C THR A 23 2.95 0.67 11.34
N HIS A 24 1.71 0.72 11.81
CA HIS A 24 1.19 1.77 12.69
C HIS A 24 0.42 1.12 13.84
N GLU A 25 0.74 1.49 15.08
CA GLU A 25 0.14 0.91 16.31
C GLU A 25 0.22 -0.63 16.39
N GLY A 26 1.27 -1.24 15.81
CA GLY A 26 1.44 -2.70 15.77
C GLY A 26 0.64 -3.39 14.67
N GLU A 27 -0.21 -2.67 13.94
CA GLU A 27 -0.97 -3.16 12.79
C GLU A 27 -0.22 -2.92 11.49
N VAL A 28 -0.37 -3.84 10.53
CA VAL A 28 0.22 -3.73 9.19
C VAL A 28 -0.85 -3.34 8.19
N PHE A 29 -0.56 -2.30 7.41
CA PHE A 29 -1.39 -1.83 6.33
C PHE A 29 -0.63 -1.88 5.02
N PHE A 30 -1.29 -2.38 3.98
CA PHE A 30 -0.82 -2.29 2.61
C PHE A 30 -1.32 -0.98 2.02
N VAL A 31 -0.39 -0.16 1.53
CA VAL A 31 -0.72 1.14 0.93
C VAL A 31 -1.18 0.90 -0.50
N LEU A 32 -2.34 1.44 -0.86
CA LEU A 32 -2.84 1.39 -2.23
C LEU A 32 -2.55 2.67 -2.98
N LEU A 33 -2.65 3.81 -2.29
CA LEU A 33 -2.45 5.12 -2.88
C LEU A 33 -1.74 6.05 -1.89
N TRP A 34 -0.76 6.78 -2.40
CA TRP A 34 -0.08 7.85 -1.69
C TRP A 34 -0.63 9.21 -2.14
N PHE A 35 -1.01 10.06 -1.19
CA PHE A 35 -1.18 11.48 -1.45
C PHE A 35 0.18 12.17 -1.24
N SER A 36 0.67 12.86 -2.28
CA SER A 36 1.97 13.55 -2.23
C SER A 36 1.77 15.05 -2.29
N ASN A 37 2.22 15.77 -1.26
CA ASN A 37 2.32 17.21 -1.26
C ASN A 37 3.73 17.64 -1.64
N LYS A 38 3.93 17.99 -2.91
CA LYS A 38 5.25 18.36 -3.44
C LYS A 38 5.77 19.67 -2.85
N SER A 39 4.91 20.62 -2.50
CA SER A 39 5.36 21.92 -1.94
C SER A 39 5.95 21.76 -0.53
N GLU A 40 5.49 20.77 0.22
CA GLU A 40 5.96 20.46 1.57
C GLU A 40 7.01 19.35 1.60
N GLY A 41 7.31 18.72 0.45
CA GLY A 41 8.24 17.59 0.39
C GLY A 41 7.74 16.38 1.19
N GLN A 42 6.42 16.21 1.32
CA GLN A 42 5.81 15.17 2.15
C GLN A 42 4.83 14.31 1.37
N LYS A 43 4.67 13.05 1.79
CA LYS A 43 3.63 12.12 1.34
C LYS A 43 2.91 11.51 2.53
N ARG A 44 1.65 11.15 2.34
CA ARG A 44 0.84 10.42 3.33
C ARG A 44 0.03 9.31 2.66
N PRO A 45 -0.26 8.20 3.34
CA PRO A 45 -1.06 7.14 2.76
C PRO A 45 -2.50 7.64 2.60
N GLU A 46 -3.00 7.73 1.38
CA GLU A 46 -4.36 8.18 1.13
C GLU A 46 -5.36 7.04 1.36
N TYR A 47 -5.08 5.88 0.77
CA TYR A 47 -5.89 4.67 0.90
C TYR A 47 -5.01 3.49 1.25
N VAL A 48 -5.50 2.68 2.19
CA VAL A 48 -4.84 1.49 2.69
C VAL A 48 -5.82 0.35 2.86
N ILE A 49 -5.29 -0.87 2.86
CA ILE A 49 -5.99 -2.09 3.28
C ILE A 49 -5.26 -2.66 4.50
N HIS A 50 -5.99 -2.98 5.56
CA HIS A 50 -5.40 -3.71 6.68
C HIS A 50 -5.09 -5.14 6.26
N GLN A 51 -3.93 -5.69 6.65
CA GLN A 51 -3.48 -7.02 6.19
C GLN A 51 -4.51 -8.14 6.43
N SER A 52 -5.33 -8.05 7.49
CA SER A 52 -6.37 -9.04 7.80
C SER A 52 -7.59 -9.01 6.87
N LYS A 53 -7.70 -8.00 6.00
CA LYS A 53 -8.82 -7.83 5.06
C LYS A 53 -8.57 -8.47 3.70
N VAL A 54 -7.35 -8.93 3.44
CA VAL A 54 -6.96 -9.59 2.19
C VAL A 54 -6.16 -10.85 2.47
N ARG A 55 -6.36 -11.88 1.65
CA ARG A 55 -5.51 -13.07 1.74
C ARG A 55 -4.14 -12.71 1.17
N HIS A 56 -3.12 -12.95 1.97
CA HIS A 56 -1.74 -12.71 1.58
C HIS A 56 -0.83 -13.79 2.16
N GLN A 57 0.34 -13.98 1.55
CA GLN A 57 1.40 -14.82 2.06
C GLN A 57 2.52 -13.91 2.58
N ASP A 58 3.00 -14.15 3.80
CA ASP A 58 4.25 -13.56 4.30
C ASP A 58 5.41 -14.49 3.91
N ILE A 59 6.22 -14.01 2.97
CA ILE A 59 7.40 -14.68 2.41
C ILE A 59 8.63 -14.39 3.30
N GLY A 60 8.50 -13.51 4.29
CA GLY A 60 9.56 -13.14 5.21
C GLY A 60 10.55 -12.12 4.64
N VAL A 61 11.48 -11.68 5.49
CA VAL A 61 12.43 -10.57 5.24
C VAL A 61 13.44 -10.88 4.11
N GLY A 62 13.50 -12.12 3.61
CA GLY A 62 14.32 -12.53 2.46
C GLY A 62 13.54 -12.81 1.17
N GLY A 63 12.21 -12.67 1.18
CA GLY A 63 11.36 -12.89 0.03
C GLY A 63 11.66 -11.88 -1.08
N ARG A 64 12.36 -12.30 -2.13
CA ARG A 64 12.47 -11.51 -3.36
C ARG A 64 11.35 -11.92 -4.32
N PRO A 65 10.60 -10.98 -4.91
CA PRO A 65 10.83 -9.53 -4.92
C PRO A 65 10.15 -8.74 -3.77
N CYS A 66 9.35 -9.37 -2.92
CA CYS A 66 8.56 -8.71 -1.87
C CYS A 66 8.37 -9.61 -0.64
N ARG A 67 8.17 -8.99 0.53
CA ARG A 67 7.88 -9.67 1.79
C ARG A 67 6.46 -10.23 1.84
N TYR A 68 5.48 -9.47 1.39
CA TYR A 68 4.08 -9.88 1.36
C TYR A 68 3.63 -10.09 -0.08
N MET A 69 2.90 -11.16 -0.37
CA MET A 69 2.23 -11.37 -1.66
C MET A 69 0.73 -11.48 -1.45
N ILE A 70 -0.02 -10.49 -1.93
CA ILE A 70 -1.49 -10.54 -1.93
C ILE A 70 -1.92 -11.62 -2.93
N SER A 71 -2.64 -12.62 -2.42
CA SER A 71 -3.09 -13.77 -3.20
C SER A 71 -4.36 -13.46 -3.99
N ASP A 72 -5.20 -12.56 -3.48
CA ASP A 72 -6.43 -12.16 -4.14
C ASP A 72 -6.15 -11.07 -5.19
N PRO A 73 -6.71 -11.18 -6.41
CA PRO A 73 -6.58 -10.12 -7.40
C PRO A 73 -7.27 -8.86 -6.92
N LEU A 74 -6.59 -7.72 -7.04
CA LEU A 74 -7.15 -6.41 -6.73
C LEU A 74 -7.36 -5.61 -8.02
N PRO A 75 -8.48 -4.88 -8.14
CA PRO A 75 -8.74 -4.06 -9.32
C PRO A 75 -7.79 -2.85 -9.36
N ALA A 76 -7.36 -2.48 -10.57
CA ALA A 76 -6.42 -1.38 -10.79
C ALA A 76 -6.96 -0.03 -10.27
N SER A 77 -8.28 0.14 -10.28
CA SER A 77 -8.99 1.32 -9.77
C SER A 77 -8.67 1.63 -8.30
N LEU A 78 -8.26 0.63 -7.51
CA LEU A 78 -7.85 0.82 -6.11
C LEU A 78 -6.51 1.55 -5.98
N PHE A 79 -5.66 1.48 -7.01
CA PHE A 79 -4.29 1.98 -7.00
C PHE A 79 -4.13 3.32 -7.73
N ASP A 80 -5.10 3.71 -8.55
CA ASP A 80 -5.09 4.97 -9.31
C ASP A 80 -6.06 6.04 -8.76
N GLY A 81 -6.81 5.69 -7.70
CA GLY A 81 -7.76 6.59 -7.05
C GLY A 81 -9.13 6.68 -7.74
N THR A 82 -9.35 5.99 -8.86
CA THR A 82 -10.62 6.01 -9.60
C THR A 82 -11.70 5.12 -8.98
N ALA A 83 -11.34 4.21 -8.07
CA ALA A 83 -12.30 3.32 -7.42
C ALA A 83 -13.43 4.07 -6.71
N SER A 84 -14.65 3.57 -6.86
CA SER A 84 -15.82 4.12 -6.18
C SER A 84 -15.78 3.85 -4.68
N ARG A 85 -16.59 4.59 -3.89
CA ARG A 85 -16.72 4.31 -2.45
C ARG A 85 -17.23 2.90 -2.16
N GLN A 86 -18.11 2.37 -3.02
CA GLN A 86 -18.67 1.02 -2.86
C GLN A 86 -17.60 -0.04 -3.10
N GLU A 87 -16.84 0.10 -4.18
CA GLU A 87 -15.73 -0.80 -4.51
C GLU A 87 -14.67 -0.81 -3.40
N ARG A 88 -14.28 0.36 -2.90
CA ARG A 88 -13.36 0.47 -1.76
C ARG A 88 -13.86 -0.29 -0.52
N ARG A 89 -15.15 -0.16 -0.18
CA ARG A 89 -15.74 -0.88 0.97
C ARG A 89 -15.71 -2.40 0.78
N GLN A 90 -15.94 -2.89 -0.43
CA GLN A 90 -15.93 -4.33 -0.74
C GLN A 90 -14.57 -4.98 -0.41
N PHE A 91 -13.47 -4.27 -0.67
CA PHE A 91 -12.11 -4.74 -0.38
C PHE A 91 -11.58 -4.30 1.00
N GLY A 92 -12.43 -3.72 1.85
CA GLY A 92 -12.01 -3.23 3.18
C GLY A 92 -11.03 -2.06 3.12
N VAL A 93 -11.01 -1.31 2.02
CA VAL A 93 -10.16 -0.13 1.84
C VAL A 93 -10.66 0.99 2.76
N ARG A 94 -9.72 1.61 3.46
CA ARG A 94 -9.98 2.76 4.32
C ARG A 94 -8.99 3.89 4.06
N ARG A 95 -9.26 5.06 4.63
CA ARG A 95 -8.27 6.15 4.68
C ARG A 95 -7.03 5.66 5.45
N GLY A 96 -5.86 6.04 4.97
CA GLY A 96 -4.62 5.78 5.70
C GLY A 96 -4.60 6.49 7.05
N PRO A 97 -3.72 6.04 7.97
CA PRO A 97 -3.49 6.75 9.23
C PRO A 97 -3.00 8.19 8.94
N ASP A 98 -3.30 9.12 9.85
CA ASP A 98 -2.94 10.53 9.68
C ASP A 98 -1.46 10.75 10.01
N VAL A 99 -0.62 10.32 9.08
CA VAL A 99 0.82 10.27 9.24
C VAL A 99 1.50 10.72 7.95
N THR A 100 2.51 11.57 8.09
CA THR A 100 3.29 12.08 6.97
C THR A 100 4.69 11.48 6.97
N TYR A 101 5.21 11.33 5.77
CA TYR A 101 6.56 10.84 5.50
C TYR A 101 7.23 11.78 4.52
N PRO A 102 8.56 11.91 4.56
CA PRO A 102 9.27 12.66 3.55
C PRO A 102 9.03 12.01 2.18
N LEU A 103 8.79 12.84 1.16
CA LEU A 103 8.98 12.43 -0.22
C LEU A 103 10.47 12.15 -0.35
N GLU A 104 10.87 10.90 -0.62
CA GLU A 104 12.26 10.57 -0.89
C GLU A 104 12.74 11.46 -2.05
N THR A 105 13.49 12.50 -1.72
CA THR A 105 14.31 13.24 -2.67
C THR A 105 15.45 12.30 -3.00
N LYS A 106 15.44 11.70 -4.20
CA LYS A 106 16.67 11.10 -4.72
C LYS A 106 17.81 12.11 -4.50
N PRO A 107 18.91 11.77 -3.82
CA PRO A 107 20.12 12.56 -3.95
C PRO A 107 20.50 12.50 -5.43
N HIS A 108 20.66 13.67 -6.04
CA HIS A 108 21.19 13.83 -7.39
C HIS A 108 22.61 13.25 -7.48
#